data_AF-A0A1W2DI27-F1
#
_entry.id   AF-A0A1W2DI27-F1
#
_cell.length_a   1.000
_cell.length_b   1.000
_cell.length_c   1.000
_cell.angle_alpha   90.00
_cell.angle_beta   90.00
_cell.angle_gamma   90.00
#
_symmetry.space_group_name_H-M   'P 1'
#
loop_
_entity.id
_entity.type
_entity.pdbx_description
1 polymer ?
#
loop_
_entity_poly.entity_id
_entity_poly.type
_entity_poly.pdbx_seq_one_letter_code
_entity_poly.pdbx_strand_id
1 'polypeptide(L)'
;MGILQSGPLGPFRKKTGPLIGRKHRGINVITSLHHTSKKKPTLKQSDAQYKFGLLNNFLKIIKTSVNSGFASYAKGQSAVNAAFSYNFDHAFVLDEATGEYQINYPKMAYSRGRIVTPEAAEVSVSAGQLSFSWQPQNQSAYCQFTDMASFLVYNPVRKTRISFARAVNRYAQRYTIEMPQDYAGEIVHCYMSFSSADGKQQGDSVYLGEVMC
;
A
#
# COMPACT_ATOMS: atom_id res chain seq x y z
N MET A 1 6.44 15.61 -26.29
CA MET A 1 6.13 17.05 -26.35
C MET A 1 7.05 17.79 -25.39
N GLY A 2 7.92 18.64 -25.92
CA GLY A 2 8.79 19.52 -25.15
C GLY A 2 8.03 20.76 -24.73
N ILE A 3 8.30 21.26 -23.52
CA ILE A 3 7.69 22.47 -22.99
C ILE A 3 8.80 23.48 -22.77
N LEU A 4 8.66 24.62 -23.41
CA LEU A 4 9.54 25.76 -23.28
C LEU A 4 8.78 26.76 -22.40
N GLN A 5 9.22 26.90 -21.14
CA GLN A 5 8.49 27.78 -20.20
C GLN A 5 8.71 29.26 -20.53
N SER A 6 9.85 29.57 -21.14
CA SER A 6 10.20 30.88 -21.67
C SER A 6 11.32 30.71 -22.71
N GLY A 7 11.42 31.59 -23.69
CA GLY A 7 12.48 31.58 -24.70
C GLY A 7 12.78 33.01 -25.12
N PRO A 8 13.78 33.27 -25.98
CA PRO A 8 15.06 32.57 -26.21
C PRO A 8 16.03 32.83 -25.03
N LEU A 9 16.60 31.91 -24.25
CA LEU A 9 16.69 30.46 -24.16
C LEU A 9 16.36 30.07 -22.71
N GLY A 10 15.13 30.33 -22.27
CA GLY A 10 14.70 30.01 -20.91
C GLY A 10 14.64 28.51 -20.64
N PRO A 11 14.31 28.10 -19.41
CA PRO A 11 14.22 26.69 -19.03
C PRO A 11 13.32 25.86 -19.95
N PHE A 12 13.92 24.86 -20.59
CA PHE A 12 13.22 23.80 -21.31
C PHE A 12 12.92 22.64 -20.35
N ARG A 13 11.72 22.07 -20.47
CA ARG A 13 11.28 20.86 -19.78
C ARG A 13 10.81 19.82 -20.77
N LYS A 14 10.98 18.54 -20.43
CA LYS A 14 10.60 17.38 -21.26
C LYS A 14 11.47 17.29 -22.53
N LYS A 15 11.04 16.46 -23.49
CA LYS A 15 11.79 16.11 -24.70
C LYS A 15 11.47 17.05 -25.86
N THR A 16 12.49 17.69 -26.40
CA THR A 16 12.45 18.49 -27.64
C THR A 16 13.49 17.93 -28.60
N GLY A 17 13.06 17.20 -29.63
CA GLY A 17 13.97 16.50 -30.55
C GLY A 17 14.90 15.51 -29.80
N PRO A 18 16.23 15.58 -30.01
CA PRO A 18 17.21 14.72 -29.33
C PRO A 18 17.60 15.21 -27.93
N LEU A 19 17.02 16.32 -27.46
CA LEU A 19 17.36 16.92 -26.17
C LEU A 19 16.25 16.71 -25.15
N ILE A 20 16.65 16.57 -23.89
CA ILE A 20 15.78 16.53 -22.73
C ILE A 20 16.20 17.65 -21.79
N GLY A 21 15.29 18.59 -21.54
CA GLY A 21 15.46 19.63 -20.53
C GLY A 21 14.85 19.21 -19.19
N ARG A 22 15.59 19.42 -18.09
CA ARG A 22 15.10 19.23 -16.73
C ARG A 22 15.75 20.20 -15.76
N LYS A 23 15.11 20.43 -14.61
CA LYS A 23 15.69 21.19 -13.49
C LYS A 23 16.30 20.22 -12.50
N HIS A 24 17.59 20.33 -12.23
CA HIS A 24 18.30 19.51 -11.26
C HIS A 24 18.93 20.42 -10.19
N ARG A 25 18.54 20.24 -8.92
CA ARG A 25 19.06 21.03 -7.77
C ARG A 25 19.03 22.54 -8.02
N GLY A 26 17.92 23.04 -8.57
CA GLY A 26 17.76 24.47 -8.85
C GLY A 26 18.28 24.93 -10.22
N ILE A 27 19.14 24.15 -10.87
CA ILE A 27 19.81 24.51 -12.13
C ILE A 27 19.10 23.86 -13.31
N ASN A 28 18.94 24.60 -14.41
CA ASN A 28 18.37 24.06 -15.64
C ASN A 28 19.47 23.33 -16.42
N VAL A 29 19.27 22.05 -16.67
CA VAL A 29 20.24 21.18 -17.35
C VAL A 29 19.60 20.61 -18.61
N ILE A 30 20.37 20.63 -19.70
CA ILE A 30 20.01 19.98 -20.96
C ILE A 30 20.88 18.74 -21.10
N THR A 31 20.24 17.62 -21.40
CA THR A 31 20.91 16.32 -21.61
C THR A 31 20.49 15.74 -22.95
N SER A 32 21.34 14.91 -23.55
CA SER A 32 20.97 14.12 -24.73
C SER A 32 19.89 13.10 -24.39
N LEU A 33 19.17 12.64 -25.41
CA LEU A 33 18.25 11.52 -25.29
C LEU A 33 19.01 10.30 -24.79
N HIS A 34 18.47 9.63 -23.77
CA HIS A 34 19.02 8.36 -23.29
C HIS A 34 19.03 7.33 -24.43
N HIS A 35 20.15 6.63 -24.62
CA HIS A 35 20.22 5.48 -25.51
C HIS A 35 19.72 4.24 -24.78
N THR A 36 18.95 3.39 -25.47
CA THR A 36 18.55 2.09 -24.94
C THR A 36 19.80 1.22 -24.80
N SER A 37 20.09 0.76 -23.58
CA SER A 37 21.19 -0.16 -23.32
C SER A 37 20.79 -1.57 -23.75
N LYS A 38 21.66 -2.26 -24.50
CA LYS A 38 21.54 -3.70 -24.80
C LYS A 38 22.21 -4.58 -23.74
N LYS A 39 22.87 -3.99 -22.75
CA LYS A 39 23.58 -4.73 -21.70
C LYS A 39 22.56 -5.41 -20.78
N LYS A 40 22.78 -6.68 -20.48
CA LYS A 40 21.98 -7.42 -19.49
C LYS A 40 22.12 -6.72 -18.12
N PRO A 41 21.04 -6.63 -17.33
CA PRO A 41 21.11 -6.07 -16.00
C PRO A 41 22.06 -6.89 -15.13
N THR A 42 22.80 -6.22 -14.25
CA THR A 42 23.58 -6.92 -13.22
C THR A 42 22.65 -7.59 -12.22
N LEU A 43 23.14 -8.57 -11.46
CA LEU A 43 22.34 -9.26 -10.42
C LEU A 43 21.64 -8.26 -9.49
N LYS A 44 22.39 -7.28 -8.97
CA LYS A 44 21.84 -6.20 -8.11
C LYS A 44 20.73 -5.38 -8.80
N GLN A 45 20.86 -5.13 -10.11
CA GLN A 45 19.82 -4.43 -10.88
C GLN A 45 18.58 -5.31 -11.08
N SER A 46 18.78 -6.61 -11.30
CA SER A 46 17.70 -7.59 -11.41
C SER A 46 16.92 -7.68 -10.09
N ASP A 47 17.62 -7.77 -8.96
CA ASP A 47 16.99 -7.84 -7.63
C ASP A 47 16.17 -6.58 -7.33
N ALA A 48 16.71 -5.40 -7.66
CA ALA A 48 15.99 -4.15 -7.48
C ALA A 48 14.73 -4.07 -8.36
N GLN A 49 14.81 -4.52 -9.61
CA GLN A 49 13.66 -4.58 -10.51
C GLN A 49 12.61 -5.58 -10.00
N TYR A 50 13.04 -6.74 -9.50
CA TYR A 50 12.18 -7.76 -8.94
C TYR A 50 11.43 -7.26 -7.69
N LYS A 51 12.17 -6.71 -6.71
CA LYS A 51 11.58 -6.08 -5.51
C LYS A 51 10.57 -4.99 -5.86
N PHE A 52 10.94 -4.12 -6.80
CA PHE A 52 10.05 -3.05 -7.25
C PHE A 52 8.77 -3.61 -7.88
N GLY A 53 8.90 -4.63 -8.74
CA GLY A 53 7.77 -5.32 -9.37
C GLY A 53 6.84 -5.98 -8.35
N LEU A 54 7.40 -6.70 -7.38
CA LEU A 54 6.64 -7.38 -6.32
C LEU A 54 5.78 -6.39 -5.53
N LEU A 55 6.40 -5.36 -4.96
CA LEU A 55 5.70 -4.38 -4.14
C LEU A 55 4.66 -3.61 -4.96
N ASN A 56 5.01 -3.20 -6.19
CA ASN A 56 4.08 -2.47 -7.05
C ASN A 56 2.87 -3.32 -7.45
N ASN A 57 3.06 -4.62 -7.72
CA ASN A 57 1.96 -5.52 -8.03
C ASN A 57 1.02 -5.69 -6.83
N PHE A 58 1.57 -5.86 -5.63
CA PHE A 58 0.77 -5.92 -4.40
C PHE A 58 -0.02 -4.63 -4.17
N LEU A 59 0.64 -3.46 -4.22
CA LEU A 59 -0.03 -2.16 -4.02
C LEU A 59 -1.05 -1.85 -5.13
N LYS A 60 -0.82 -2.31 -6.36
CA LYS A 60 -1.78 -2.20 -7.46
C LYS A 60 -3.05 -3.00 -7.14
N ILE A 61 -2.91 -4.19 -6.57
CA ILE A 61 -4.06 -4.97 -6.10
C ILE A 61 -4.75 -4.15 -5.03
N ILE A 62 -4.10 -3.72 -3.96
CA ILE A 62 -4.78 -3.03 -2.84
C ILE A 62 -5.03 -1.51 -3.04
N LYS A 63 -4.99 -1.03 -4.30
CA LYS A 63 -4.95 0.39 -4.65
C LYS A 63 -6.09 1.21 -4.05
N THR A 64 -7.31 0.67 -4.00
CA THR A 64 -8.47 1.40 -3.47
C THR A 64 -8.31 1.72 -1.99
N SER A 65 -7.88 0.72 -1.20
CA SER A 65 -7.63 0.87 0.24
C SER A 65 -6.44 1.79 0.51
N VAL A 66 -5.38 1.68 -0.29
CA VAL A 66 -4.18 2.53 -0.19
C VAL A 66 -4.47 3.98 -0.53
N ASN A 67 -5.30 4.22 -1.56
CA ASN A 67 -5.66 5.58 -1.94
C ASN A 67 -6.38 6.33 -0.82
N SER A 68 -7.30 5.69 -0.11
CA SER A 68 -7.96 6.29 1.05
C SER A 68 -7.02 6.41 2.25
N GLY A 69 -6.17 5.40 2.48
CA GLY A 69 -5.28 5.32 3.64
C GLY A 69 -4.07 6.27 3.60
N PHE A 70 -3.52 6.53 2.41
CA PHE A 70 -2.33 7.38 2.23
C PHE A 70 -2.65 8.76 1.62
N ALA A 71 -3.92 9.13 1.47
CA ALA A 71 -4.34 10.41 0.89
C ALA A 71 -3.65 11.62 1.55
N SER A 72 -3.57 11.63 2.88
CA SER A 72 -2.95 12.72 3.66
C SER A 72 -1.43 12.83 3.48
N TYR A 73 -0.77 11.76 3.01
CA TYR A 73 0.68 11.69 2.81
C TYR A 73 1.09 11.88 1.34
N ALA A 74 0.11 12.05 0.43
CA ALA A 74 0.31 12.26 -1.00
C ALA A 74 0.74 13.71 -1.33
N LYS A 75 1.86 14.18 -0.75
CA LYS A 75 2.39 15.55 -0.97
C LYS A 75 3.13 15.65 -2.31
N GLY A 76 2.40 15.90 -3.40
CA GLY A 76 2.97 16.06 -4.74
C GLY A 76 3.31 14.75 -5.47
N GLN A 77 2.86 13.62 -4.92
CA GLN A 77 2.92 12.29 -5.52
C GLN A 77 1.57 11.57 -5.34
N SER A 78 1.35 10.45 -6.02
CA SER A 78 0.14 9.64 -5.78
C SER A 78 0.18 8.97 -4.41
N ALA A 79 -0.98 8.70 -3.82
CA ALA A 79 -1.08 7.98 -2.55
C ALA A 79 -0.40 6.59 -2.62
N VAL A 80 -0.52 5.90 -3.75
CA VAL A 80 0.18 4.63 -4.01
C VAL A 80 1.69 4.80 -3.97
N ASN A 81 2.26 5.88 -4.52
CA ASN A 81 3.70 6.12 -4.47
C ASN A 81 4.16 6.46 -3.05
N ALA A 82 3.35 7.21 -2.29
CA ALA A 82 3.63 7.47 -0.88
C ALA A 82 3.67 6.18 -0.06
N ALA A 83 2.71 5.27 -0.29
CA ALA A 83 2.69 3.94 0.32
C ALA A 83 3.86 3.07 -0.13
N PHE A 84 4.23 3.14 -1.41
CA PHE A 84 5.38 2.43 -1.95
C PHE A 84 6.66 2.86 -1.22
N SER A 85 6.93 4.15 -1.14
CA SER A 85 8.12 4.67 -0.45
C SER A 85 8.14 4.31 1.03
N TYR A 86 6.98 4.28 1.70
CA TYR A 86 6.90 3.89 3.10
C TYR A 86 7.21 2.39 3.28
N ASN A 87 6.60 1.53 2.47
CA ASN A 87 6.71 0.08 2.64
C ASN A 87 8.04 -0.50 2.13
N PHE A 88 8.70 0.14 1.15
CA PHE A 88 9.84 -0.44 0.44
C PHE A 88 10.97 -0.94 1.36
N ASP A 89 11.24 -0.23 2.46
CA ASP A 89 12.34 -0.57 3.37
C ASP A 89 12.07 -1.84 4.21
N HIS A 90 10.81 -2.23 4.39
CA HIS A 90 10.41 -3.35 5.24
C HIS A 90 9.53 -4.39 4.55
N ALA A 91 9.22 -4.21 3.26
CA ALA A 91 8.32 -5.05 2.49
C ALA A 91 8.92 -6.40 2.07
N PHE A 92 10.22 -6.65 2.26
CA PHE A 92 10.89 -7.81 1.67
C PHE A 92 11.53 -8.71 2.74
N VAL A 93 11.33 -10.02 2.60
CA VAL A 93 12.09 -11.07 3.29
C VAL A 93 12.80 -11.92 2.23
N LEU A 94 14.01 -12.39 2.53
CA LEU A 94 14.70 -13.36 1.70
C LEU A 94 14.24 -14.75 2.15
N ASP A 95 13.67 -15.52 1.24
CA ASP A 95 13.42 -16.93 1.49
C ASP A 95 14.74 -17.70 1.32
N GLU A 96 15.22 -18.30 2.41
CA GLU A 96 16.51 -19.01 2.44
C GLU A 96 16.50 -20.28 1.59
N ALA A 97 15.34 -20.89 1.35
CA ALA A 97 15.23 -22.12 0.58
C ALA A 97 15.33 -21.87 -0.94
N THR A 98 14.72 -20.78 -1.41
CA THR A 98 14.67 -20.43 -2.84
C THR A 98 15.71 -19.37 -3.24
N GLY A 99 16.21 -18.60 -2.27
CA GLY A 99 17.06 -17.44 -2.52
C GLY A 99 16.30 -16.27 -3.15
N GLU A 100 14.96 -16.31 -3.21
CA GLU A 100 14.12 -15.29 -3.80
C GLU A 100 13.55 -14.33 -2.74
N TYR A 101 13.27 -13.10 -3.15
CA TYR A 101 12.58 -12.14 -2.28
C TYR A 101 11.07 -12.39 -2.27
N GLN A 102 10.49 -12.43 -1.09
CA GLN A 102 9.04 -12.51 -0.89
C GLN A 102 8.54 -11.28 -0.13
N ILE A 103 7.22 -11.05 -0.19
CA ILE A 103 6.58 -9.93 0.50
C ILE A 103 6.44 -10.26 1.98
N ASN A 104 6.89 -9.34 2.83
CA ASN A 104 6.70 -9.39 4.28
C ASN A 104 5.31 -8.87 4.67
N TYR A 105 4.26 -9.70 4.50
CA TYR A 105 2.89 -9.31 4.82
C TYR A 105 2.71 -8.70 6.24
N PRO A 106 3.31 -9.27 7.31
CA PRO A 106 3.18 -8.70 8.65
C PRO A 106 3.65 -7.26 8.81
N LYS A 107 4.65 -6.83 8.02
CA LYS A 107 5.17 -5.46 8.09
C LYS A 107 4.49 -4.50 7.11
N MET A 108 3.63 -4.98 6.22
CA MET A 108 3.00 -4.13 5.21
C MET A 108 1.95 -3.19 5.81
N ALA A 109 2.01 -1.92 5.44
CA ALA A 109 0.97 -0.94 5.76
C ALA A 109 0.21 -0.46 4.52
N TYR A 110 -1.13 -0.52 4.56
CA TYR A 110 -1.98 0.05 3.50
C TYR A 110 -2.64 1.37 3.90
N SER A 111 -2.69 1.68 5.19
CA SER A 111 -3.24 2.93 5.71
C SER A 111 -2.34 3.51 6.76
N ARG A 112 -2.28 4.84 6.82
CA ARG A 112 -1.50 5.57 7.81
C ARG A 112 -2.22 6.81 8.28
N GLY A 113 -2.14 7.13 9.57
CA GLY A 113 -2.58 8.41 10.07
C GLY A 113 -2.45 8.57 11.56
N ARG A 114 -3.44 9.22 12.18
CA ARG A 114 -3.40 9.61 13.59
C ARG A 114 -4.41 8.88 14.46
N ILE A 115 -5.41 8.25 13.84
CA ILE A 115 -6.43 7.50 14.58
C ILE A 115 -5.77 6.29 15.23
N VAL A 116 -6.10 6.08 16.49
CA VAL A 116 -5.56 4.99 17.31
C VAL A 116 -5.96 3.65 16.69
N THR A 117 -4.97 2.78 16.51
CA THR A 117 -5.12 1.40 16.04
C THR A 117 -5.99 0.56 16.98
N PRO A 118 -6.62 -0.51 16.49
CA PRO A 118 -7.34 -1.44 17.37
C PRO A 118 -6.39 -2.10 18.38
N GLU A 119 -6.90 -2.36 19.58
CA GLU A 119 -6.19 -3.06 20.64
C GLU A 119 -6.64 -4.52 20.71
N ALA A 120 -5.67 -5.43 20.85
CA ALA A 120 -5.86 -6.88 20.84
C ALA A 120 -6.83 -7.33 19.74
N ALA A 121 -6.55 -6.86 18.51
CA ALA A 121 -7.34 -7.24 17.35
C ALA A 121 -6.98 -8.66 16.94
N GLU A 122 -8.01 -9.48 16.72
CA GLU A 122 -7.87 -10.88 16.39
C GLU A 122 -8.81 -11.25 15.22
N VAL A 123 -8.43 -12.32 14.52
CA VAL A 123 -9.21 -12.88 13.43
C VAL A 123 -9.37 -14.38 13.65
N SER A 124 -10.59 -14.88 13.48
CA SER A 124 -10.92 -16.31 13.57
C SER A 124 -11.75 -16.75 12.36
N VAL A 125 -11.55 -17.98 11.91
CA VAL A 125 -12.39 -18.60 10.87
C VAL A 125 -13.35 -19.59 11.53
N SER A 126 -14.63 -19.49 11.18
CA SER A 126 -15.65 -20.46 11.56
C SER A 126 -16.62 -20.65 10.40
N ALA A 127 -16.84 -21.90 9.98
CA ALA A 127 -17.81 -22.27 8.94
C ALA A 127 -17.72 -21.43 7.64
N GLY A 128 -16.50 -21.12 7.17
CA GLY A 128 -16.28 -20.30 5.97
C GLY A 128 -16.50 -18.79 6.16
N GLN A 129 -16.60 -18.32 7.41
CA GLN A 129 -16.72 -16.91 7.76
C GLN A 129 -15.50 -16.43 8.53
N LEU A 130 -14.97 -15.26 8.16
CA LEU A 130 -13.93 -14.57 8.92
C LEU A 130 -14.57 -13.64 9.95
N SER A 131 -14.38 -13.94 11.23
CA SER A 131 -14.79 -13.10 12.36
C SER A 131 -13.60 -12.29 12.85
N PHE A 132 -13.72 -10.96 12.77
CA PHE A 132 -12.78 -9.99 13.32
C PHE A 132 -13.31 -9.48 14.66
N SER A 133 -12.46 -9.41 15.68
CA SER A 133 -12.79 -8.87 16.99
C SER A 133 -11.68 -7.97 17.52
N TRP A 134 -12.04 -6.94 18.30
CA TRP A 134 -11.10 -6.02 18.94
C TRP A 134 -11.63 -5.54 20.29
N GLN A 135 -10.74 -5.13 21.19
CA GLN A 135 -11.11 -4.68 22.53
C GLN A 135 -11.67 -3.25 22.54
N PRO A 136 -12.58 -2.93 23.48
CA PRO A 136 -12.99 -1.55 23.72
C PRO A 136 -11.81 -0.73 24.23
N GLN A 137 -11.72 0.51 23.75
CA GLN A 137 -10.68 1.45 24.15
C GLN A 137 -11.32 2.73 24.68
N ASN A 138 -10.62 3.37 25.61
CA ASN A 138 -11.05 4.65 26.15
C ASN A 138 -11.08 5.72 25.04
N GLN A 139 -12.10 6.57 25.08
CA GLN A 139 -12.21 7.64 24.11
C GLN A 139 -11.06 8.64 24.25
N SER A 140 -10.58 9.13 23.12
CA SER A 140 -9.60 10.21 23.05
C SER A 140 -9.82 11.02 21.79
N ALA A 141 -9.12 12.14 21.62
CA ALA A 141 -9.21 12.96 20.41
C ALA A 141 -9.00 12.17 19.10
N TYR A 142 -8.31 11.02 19.17
CA TYR A 142 -8.01 10.14 18.04
C TYR A 142 -8.61 8.73 18.19
N CYS A 143 -9.50 8.53 19.15
CA CYS A 143 -10.19 7.26 19.41
C CYS A 143 -11.64 7.57 19.74
N GLN A 144 -12.52 7.47 18.76
CA GLN A 144 -13.95 7.74 18.91
C GLN A 144 -14.74 6.44 18.68
N PHE A 145 -15.85 6.27 19.41
CA PHE A 145 -16.73 5.11 19.19
C PHE A 145 -17.38 5.10 17.82
N THR A 146 -17.52 6.28 17.20
CA THR A 146 -18.03 6.48 15.85
C THR A 146 -16.99 6.26 14.76
N ASP A 147 -15.72 6.00 15.11
CA ASP A 147 -14.71 5.63 14.13
C ASP A 147 -15.17 4.37 13.38
N MET A 148 -14.96 4.32 12.07
CA MET A 148 -15.37 3.20 11.24
C MET A 148 -14.19 2.29 10.93
N ALA A 149 -14.34 1.00 11.25
CA ALA A 149 -13.41 -0.06 10.92
C ALA A 149 -13.44 -0.35 9.42
N SER A 150 -12.26 -0.62 8.87
CA SER A 150 -12.08 -1.11 7.50
C SER A 150 -11.25 -2.39 7.55
N PHE A 151 -11.60 -3.34 6.68
CA PHE A 151 -10.98 -4.66 6.62
C PHE A 151 -10.41 -4.90 5.23
N LEU A 152 -9.26 -5.55 5.17
CA LEU A 152 -8.60 -5.96 3.94
C LEU A 152 -8.14 -7.40 4.11
N VAL A 153 -8.64 -8.28 3.24
CA VAL A 153 -8.23 -9.68 3.14
C VAL A 153 -7.51 -9.85 1.80
N TYR A 154 -6.28 -10.32 1.85
CA TYR A 154 -5.43 -10.50 0.67
C TYR A 154 -5.08 -11.97 0.49
N ASN A 155 -5.26 -12.48 -0.73
CA ASN A 155 -4.89 -13.84 -1.08
C ASN A 155 -3.62 -13.85 -1.94
N PRO A 156 -2.51 -14.44 -1.46
CA PRO A 156 -1.24 -14.48 -2.17
C PRO A 156 -1.26 -15.40 -3.39
N VAL A 157 -2.02 -16.50 -3.35
CA VAL A 157 -2.11 -17.50 -4.42
C VAL A 157 -2.83 -16.92 -5.63
N ARG A 158 -4.03 -16.39 -5.41
CA ARG A 158 -4.88 -15.84 -6.48
C ARG A 158 -4.54 -14.39 -6.84
N LYS A 159 -3.75 -13.71 -6.01
CA LYS A 159 -3.41 -12.28 -6.14
C LYS A 159 -4.67 -11.40 -6.19
N THR A 160 -5.68 -11.81 -5.42
CA THR A 160 -6.96 -11.12 -5.28
C THR A 160 -7.07 -10.48 -3.90
N ARG A 161 -8.01 -9.53 -3.78
CA ARG A 161 -8.33 -8.90 -2.50
C ARG A 161 -9.83 -8.83 -2.29
N ILE A 162 -10.23 -8.90 -1.03
CA ILE A 162 -11.56 -8.55 -0.56
C ILE A 162 -11.36 -7.39 0.43
N SER A 163 -12.02 -6.26 0.21
CA SER A 163 -11.85 -5.08 1.05
C SER A 163 -13.19 -4.44 1.37
N PHE A 164 -13.43 -4.17 2.64
CA PHE A 164 -14.59 -3.43 3.12
C PHE A 164 -14.11 -2.15 3.78
N ALA A 165 -14.35 -1.01 3.13
CA ALA A 165 -14.03 0.27 3.71
C ALA A 165 -15.20 0.74 4.57
N ARG A 166 -14.91 1.23 5.78
CA ARG A 166 -15.89 1.87 6.68
C ARG A 166 -17.11 0.99 6.95
N ALA A 167 -16.87 -0.28 7.25
CA ALA A 167 -17.90 -1.32 7.29
C ALA A 167 -18.73 -1.27 8.58
N VAL A 168 -18.10 -0.97 9.72
CA VAL A 168 -18.74 -1.01 11.02
C VAL A 168 -18.12 0.01 11.97
N ASN A 169 -18.90 0.49 12.94
CA ASN A 169 -18.40 1.38 13.97
C ASN A 169 -17.48 0.65 14.97
N ARG A 170 -16.53 1.39 15.55
CA ARG A 170 -15.57 0.90 16.54
C ARG A 170 -16.26 0.31 17.76
N TYR A 171 -17.39 0.86 18.18
CA TYR A 171 -18.15 0.33 19.33
C TYR A 171 -18.74 -1.07 19.10
N ALA A 172 -18.87 -1.53 17.85
CA ALA A 172 -19.45 -2.83 17.58
C ALA A 172 -18.54 -3.99 18.04
N GLN A 173 -17.24 -3.75 18.17
CA GLN A 173 -16.21 -4.69 18.67
C GLN A 173 -16.05 -5.99 17.89
N ARG A 174 -16.92 -6.25 16.91
CA ARG A 174 -16.90 -7.43 16.07
C ARG A 174 -17.42 -7.12 14.67
N TYR A 175 -16.86 -7.81 13.69
CA TYR A 175 -17.38 -7.83 12.33
C TYR A 175 -17.16 -9.19 11.69
N THR A 176 -18.13 -9.68 10.93
CA THR A 176 -18.02 -10.97 10.24
C THR A 176 -18.09 -10.76 8.73
N ILE A 177 -17.22 -11.44 8.00
CA ILE A 177 -17.15 -11.41 6.55
C ILE A 177 -17.39 -12.82 6.02
N GLU A 178 -18.36 -12.97 5.14
CA GLU A 178 -18.58 -14.21 4.40
C GLU A 178 -17.53 -14.33 3.29
N MET A 179 -16.74 -15.42 3.32
CA MET A 179 -15.76 -15.69 2.29
C MET A 179 -16.41 -16.43 1.12
N PRO A 180 -16.12 -16.07 -0.13
CA PRO A 180 -16.56 -16.86 -1.28
C PRO A 180 -15.98 -18.28 -1.22
N GLN A 181 -16.75 -19.28 -1.67
CA GLN A 181 -16.33 -20.69 -1.65
C GLN A 181 -15.01 -20.95 -2.37
N ASP A 182 -14.68 -20.14 -3.38
CA ASP A 182 -13.41 -20.23 -4.11
C ASP A 182 -12.14 -20.02 -3.25
N TYR A 183 -12.28 -19.54 -2.01
CA TYR A 183 -11.16 -19.31 -1.09
C TYR A 183 -10.97 -20.47 -0.11
N ALA A 184 -11.82 -21.50 -0.15
CA ALA A 184 -11.75 -22.64 0.76
C ALA A 184 -10.41 -23.40 0.61
N GLY A 185 -9.71 -23.60 1.71
CA GLY A 185 -8.39 -24.24 1.76
C GLY A 185 -7.22 -23.34 1.36
N GLU A 186 -7.46 -22.07 1.03
CA GLU A 186 -6.40 -21.11 0.69
C GLU A 186 -6.02 -20.27 1.92
N ILE A 187 -4.73 -19.94 2.03
CA ILE A 187 -4.21 -19.05 3.08
C ILE A 187 -4.49 -17.60 2.67
N VAL A 188 -5.10 -16.83 3.55
CA VAL A 188 -5.36 -15.40 3.36
C VAL A 188 -4.72 -14.56 4.46
N HIS A 189 -4.25 -13.38 4.10
CA HIS A 189 -3.67 -12.39 5.00
C HIS A 189 -4.70 -11.33 5.36
N CYS A 190 -4.92 -11.13 6.65
CA CYS A 190 -5.97 -10.27 7.18
C CYS A 190 -5.39 -8.99 7.79
N TYR A 191 -5.97 -7.86 7.43
CA TYR A 191 -5.60 -6.55 7.97
C TYR A 191 -6.84 -5.75 8.37
N MET A 192 -6.63 -4.82 9.30
CA MET A 192 -7.66 -3.93 9.80
C MET A 192 -7.12 -2.51 9.99
N SER A 193 -7.96 -1.50 9.81
CA SER A 193 -7.65 -0.10 10.13
C SER A 193 -8.90 0.65 10.58
N PHE A 194 -8.72 1.68 11.40
CA PHE A 194 -9.80 2.62 11.70
C PHE A 194 -9.71 3.89 10.84
N SER A 195 -10.87 4.50 10.63
CA SER A 195 -11.03 5.78 9.96
C SER A 195 -12.06 6.61 10.72
N SER A 196 -11.96 7.93 10.67
CA SER A 196 -12.92 8.80 11.37
C SER A 196 -14.30 8.64 10.73
N ALA A 197 -15.37 8.91 11.48
CA ALA A 197 -16.74 8.93 10.95
C ALA A 197 -16.89 9.79 9.68
N ASP A 198 -16.09 10.85 9.49
CA ASP A 198 -16.10 11.68 8.28
C ASP A 198 -15.22 11.15 7.14
N GLY A 199 -14.36 10.16 7.41
CA GLY A 199 -13.41 9.58 6.45
C GLY A 199 -12.21 10.47 6.14
N LYS A 200 -12.12 11.64 6.77
CA LYS A 200 -11.03 12.62 6.58
C LYS A 200 -9.74 12.23 7.29
N GLN A 201 -9.86 11.60 8.45
CA GLN A 201 -8.73 11.10 9.21
C GLN A 201 -8.67 9.58 9.10
N GLN A 202 -7.46 9.06 8.96
CA GLN A 202 -7.16 7.64 8.89
C GLN A 202 -6.32 7.22 10.09
N GLY A 203 -6.39 5.94 10.42
CA GLY A 203 -5.49 5.26 11.35
C GLY A 203 -4.47 4.42 10.61
N ASP A 204 -3.47 3.98 11.36
CA ASP A 204 -2.51 3.01 10.87
C ASP A 204 -3.18 1.65 10.65
N SER A 205 -2.79 0.94 9.59
CA SER A 205 -3.24 -0.43 9.35
C SER A 205 -2.48 -1.42 10.21
N VAL A 206 -3.19 -2.40 10.77
CA VAL A 206 -2.65 -3.48 11.59
C VAL A 206 -2.83 -4.80 10.86
N TYR A 207 -1.78 -5.62 10.85
CA TYR A 207 -1.82 -7.00 10.40
C TYR A 207 -2.33 -7.89 11.54
N LEU A 208 -3.34 -8.72 11.26
CA LEU A 208 -3.97 -9.58 12.26
C LEU A 208 -3.47 -11.03 12.21
N GLY A 209 -2.90 -11.44 11.08
CA GLY A 209 -2.44 -12.81 10.89
C GLY A 209 -2.81 -13.36 9.52
N GLU A 210 -2.32 -14.58 9.30
CA GLU A 210 -2.76 -15.43 8.20
C GLU A 210 -3.77 -16.44 8.72
N VAL A 211 -4.80 -16.71 7.94
CA VAL A 211 -5.81 -17.71 8.27
C VAL A 211 -6.13 -18.54 7.04
N MET A 212 -6.42 -19.82 7.26
CA MET A 212 -6.92 -20.71 6.22
C MET A 212 -8.45 -20.63 6.19
N CYS A 213 -9.01 -20.29 5.03
CA CYS A 213 -10.46 -20.18 4.84
C CYS A 213 -11.13 -21.54 4.61
#